data_AF-A0A3D2F4P8-F1
#
_entry.id   AF-A0A3D2F4P8-F1
#
_cell.length_a   1.000
_cell.length_b   1.000
_cell.length_c   1.000
_cell.angle_alpha   90.00
_cell.angle_beta   90.00
_cell.angle_gamma   90.00
#
_symmetry.space_group_name_H-M   'P 1'
#
loop_
_entity.id
_entity.type
_entity.pdbx_description
1 polymer ?
#
loop_
_entity_poly.entity_id
_entity_poly.type
_entity_poly.pdbx_seq_one_letter_code
_entity_poly.pdbx_strand_id
1 'polypeptide(L)'
;MHLSGIARYPIKGFSGEDLTSTALTRDHGVPGDRRFAFGVDASRDDGTWYSSRNYLINSRKDNLLKFAFRRTQGGWEITSPSGQELNFDPDDADSIKYLNGQLDRFFDCVESDGKTPCLIDRNPDRGPKGHWDFPDTELLIVNLATVRELERHWGIKIDPRRFRANLLIDGLPAWAEFGLYGAEFGLGAAKLSILRPARRCPAISVDPTTGERDLALQNDLVDDFGHGFFGVYARVTQSGDIVVGDDLQRTNGSALAISEMTCEIAPSITLWPKAALVESTDVPDTFEFTSIGSLALAEAGTFGRMKVHLKPDVTLNAEIVHASSECLTLRIARGAAFNASSNVVLLSGPFTIRDV
;
A
#
# COMPACT_ATOMS: atom_id res chain seq x y z
N MET A 1 12.04 4.37 14.15
CA MET A 1 11.11 4.96 13.16
C MET A 1 9.86 5.40 13.89
N HIS A 2 9.22 6.46 13.43
CA HIS A 2 8.09 7.09 14.14
C HIS A 2 6.92 7.37 13.18
N LEU A 3 5.73 7.45 13.73
CA LEU A 3 4.51 7.80 13.02
C LEU A 3 4.46 9.30 12.74
N SER A 4 4.47 9.69 11.47
CA SER A 4 4.43 11.08 11.02
C SER A 4 3.05 11.55 10.58
N GLY A 5 2.13 10.62 10.29
CA GLY A 5 0.77 10.98 9.88
C GLY A 5 -0.18 9.80 9.97
N ILE A 6 -1.45 10.12 10.24
CA ILE A 6 -2.56 9.17 10.26
C ILE A 6 -3.62 9.69 9.31
N ALA A 7 -4.17 8.82 8.46
CA ALA A 7 -5.27 9.17 7.59
C ALA A 7 -6.35 8.08 7.59
N ARG A 8 -7.59 8.52 7.36
CA ARG A 8 -8.75 7.67 7.12
C ARG A 8 -9.34 7.99 5.75
N TYR A 9 -9.76 6.96 5.02
CA TYR A 9 -10.43 7.06 3.73
C TYR A 9 -11.79 6.39 3.80
N PRO A 10 -12.84 7.10 4.28
CA PRO A 10 -14.12 6.45 4.58
C PRO A 10 -14.79 5.77 3.38
N ILE A 11 -14.61 6.32 2.18
CA ILE A 11 -15.12 5.75 0.93
C ILE A 11 -13.96 5.27 0.06
N LYS A 12 -14.05 4.02 -0.41
CA LYS A 12 -13.10 3.46 -1.38
C LYS A 12 -13.12 4.31 -2.67
N GLY A 13 -11.96 4.84 -3.04
CA GLY A 13 -11.78 5.63 -4.26
C GLY A 13 -11.90 7.14 -4.09
N PHE A 14 -12.26 7.64 -2.91
CA PHE A 14 -12.51 9.08 -2.65
C PHE A 14 -11.50 9.67 -1.68
N SER A 15 -11.46 11.00 -1.54
CA SER A 15 -10.55 11.70 -0.63
C SER A 15 -10.60 11.15 0.80
N GLY A 16 -9.49 11.29 1.52
CA GLY A 16 -9.40 10.96 2.94
C GLY A 16 -9.41 12.20 3.82
N GLU A 17 -9.36 11.97 5.12
CA GLU A 17 -9.16 12.98 6.16
C GLU A 17 -7.92 12.62 6.98
N ASP A 18 -7.17 13.64 7.36
CA ASP A 18 -6.03 13.50 8.26
C ASP A 18 -6.52 13.44 9.71
N LEU A 19 -5.89 12.58 10.50
CA LEU A 19 -6.16 12.40 11.91
C LEU A 19 -4.89 12.70 12.71
N THR A 20 -5.04 13.27 13.89
CA THR A 20 -3.93 13.44 14.85
C THR A 20 -3.75 12.22 15.74
N SER A 21 -4.83 11.46 15.97
CA SER A 21 -4.87 10.26 16.80
C SER A 21 -6.06 9.37 16.42
N THR A 22 -5.98 8.07 16.72
CA THR A 22 -7.12 7.15 16.56
C THR A 22 -6.93 5.90 17.43
N ALA A 23 -8.02 5.20 17.74
CA ALA A 23 -7.97 3.85 18.30
C ALA A 23 -7.88 2.85 17.15
N LEU A 24 -6.74 2.20 16.93
CA LEU A 24 -6.66 1.08 15.99
C LEU A 24 -7.46 -0.09 16.53
N THR A 25 -8.29 -0.70 15.68
CA THR A 25 -9.11 -1.84 16.03
C THR A 25 -8.55 -3.10 15.40
N ARG A 26 -8.32 -4.15 16.20
CA ARG A 26 -7.96 -5.49 15.73
C ARG A 26 -8.86 -5.89 14.57
N ASP A 27 -8.26 -6.39 13.48
CA ASP A 27 -8.94 -6.83 12.27
C ASP A 27 -9.68 -5.74 11.46
N HIS A 28 -9.74 -4.49 11.92
CA HIS A 28 -10.46 -3.41 11.24
C HIS A 28 -9.62 -2.16 10.95
N GLY A 29 -8.43 -2.03 11.54
CA GLY A 29 -7.51 -0.95 11.22
C GLY A 29 -7.97 0.38 11.81
N VAL A 30 -7.98 1.42 10.99
CA VAL A 30 -8.50 2.74 11.37
C VAL A 30 -10.04 2.72 11.34
N PRO A 31 -10.74 3.08 12.44
CA PRO A 31 -12.20 3.03 12.50
C PRO A 31 -12.90 3.84 11.40
N GLY A 32 -13.76 3.17 10.65
CA GLY A 32 -14.51 3.74 9.53
C GLY A 32 -13.72 3.84 8.22
N ASP A 33 -12.46 3.40 8.18
CA ASP A 33 -11.68 3.36 6.95
C ASP A 33 -12.24 2.37 5.94
N ARG A 34 -12.42 2.85 4.71
CA ARG A 34 -13.01 2.12 3.57
C ARG A 34 -14.33 1.42 3.95
N ARG A 35 -15.08 1.96 4.92
CA ARG A 35 -16.39 1.44 5.33
C ARG A 35 -17.35 1.41 4.15
N PHE A 36 -17.32 2.45 3.34
CA PHE A 36 -18.22 2.61 2.19
C PHE A 36 -17.47 2.37 0.88
N ALA A 37 -18.22 1.94 -0.13
CA ALA A 37 -17.81 2.00 -1.52
C ALA A 37 -19.03 2.26 -2.40
N PHE A 38 -18.83 2.92 -3.53
CA PHE A 38 -19.85 2.97 -4.57
C PHE A 38 -19.64 1.80 -5.52
N GLY A 39 -20.54 0.81 -5.48
CA GLY A 39 -20.58 -0.28 -6.44
C GLY A 39 -20.93 0.22 -7.84
N VAL A 40 -20.46 -0.48 -8.87
CA VAL A 40 -20.84 -0.17 -10.27
C VAL A 40 -22.32 -0.45 -10.55
N ASP A 41 -22.95 -1.34 -9.79
CA ASP A 41 -24.39 -1.62 -9.82
C ASP A 41 -24.87 -2.27 -8.52
N ALA A 42 -26.19 -2.24 -8.31
CA ALA A 42 -26.85 -2.76 -7.10
C ALA A 42 -26.69 -4.28 -6.87
N SER A 43 -26.30 -5.08 -7.87
CA SER A 43 -26.06 -6.53 -7.67
C SER A 43 -24.85 -6.82 -6.79
N ARG A 44 -24.07 -5.79 -6.45
CA ARG A 44 -22.86 -5.90 -5.62
C ARG A 44 -23.12 -5.73 -4.13
N ASP A 45 -24.36 -5.44 -3.74
CA ASP A 45 -24.79 -5.35 -2.34
C ASP A 45 -25.43 -6.66 -1.86
N ASP A 46 -24.62 -7.73 -1.77
CA ASP A 46 -25.08 -9.08 -1.40
C ASP A 46 -24.32 -9.67 -0.19
N GLY A 47 -23.50 -8.85 0.49
CA GLY A 47 -22.65 -9.27 1.59
C GLY A 47 -21.35 -9.98 1.19
N THR A 48 -21.12 -10.25 -0.10
CA THR A 48 -19.92 -10.93 -0.60
C THR A 48 -18.72 -9.99 -0.68
N TRP A 49 -17.51 -10.53 -0.48
CA TRP A 49 -16.28 -9.80 -0.81
C TRP A 49 -16.09 -9.71 -2.34
N TYR A 50 -16.03 -8.50 -2.87
CA TYR A 50 -15.72 -8.23 -4.26
C TYR A 50 -14.36 -7.56 -4.40
N SER A 51 -13.63 -7.93 -5.46
CA SER A 51 -12.40 -7.22 -5.82
C SER A 51 -12.68 -5.76 -6.20
N SER A 52 -11.66 -4.92 -6.06
CA SER A 52 -11.74 -3.47 -6.22
C SER A 52 -12.37 -3.00 -7.55
N ARG A 53 -12.29 -3.81 -8.61
CA ARG A 53 -12.85 -3.51 -9.94
C ARG A 53 -14.37 -3.38 -9.97
N ASN A 54 -15.07 -3.85 -8.93
CA ASN A 54 -16.53 -3.77 -8.81
C ASN A 54 -17.01 -2.44 -8.19
N TYR A 55 -16.09 -1.54 -7.84
CA TYR A 55 -16.40 -0.24 -7.25
C TYR A 55 -15.90 0.89 -8.15
N LEU A 56 -16.47 2.08 -7.97
CA LEU A 56 -15.94 3.32 -8.53
C LEU A 56 -14.59 3.63 -7.86
N ILE A 57 -13.50 3.52 -8.61
CA ILE A 57 -12.13 3.72 -8.11
C ILE A 57 -11.25 4.48 -9.11
N ASN A 58 -10.28 5.23 -8.59
CA ASN A 58 -9.36 6.09 -9.36
C ASN A 58 -8.46 5.37 -10.38
N SER A 59 -8.38 4.03 -10.33
CA SER A 59 -7.68 3.27 -11.36
C SER A 59 -8.49 3.08 -12.65
N ARG A 60 -9.78 3.42 -12.63
CA ARG A 60 -10.71 3.23 -13.74
C ARG A 60 -11.57 4.46 -14.02
N LYS A 61 -11.85 5.26 -13.00
CA LYS A 61 -12.80 6.37 -13.06
C LYS A 61 -12.11 7.63 -12.54
N ASP A 62 -12.08 8.65 -13.37
CA ASP A 62 -11.53 9.95 -13.02
C ASP A 62 -12.56 10.78 -12.23
N ASN A 63 -12.16 11.95 -11.73
CA ASN A 63 -12.99 12.91 -10.97
C ASN A 63 -13.51 12.45 -9.59
N LEU A 64 -13.34 11.18 -9.17
CA LEU A 64 -13.83 10.72 -7.86
C LEU A 64 -13.20 11.47 -6.68
N LEU A 65 -11.95 11.92 -6.79
CA LEU A 65 -11.28 12.71 -5.74
C LEU A 65 -11.77 14.16 -5.65
N LYS A 66 -12.60 14.62 -6.60
CA LYS A 66 -13.23 15.96 -6.55
C LYS A 66 -14.45 15.99 -5.64
N PHE A 67 -14.97 14.83 -5.24
CA PHE A 67 -16.10 14.73 -4.31
C PHE A 67 -15.61 14.88 -2.88
N ALA A 68 -16.33 15.67 -2.09
CA ALA A 68 -16.06 15.80 -0.66
C ALA A 68 -16.94 14.84 0.14
N PHE A 69 -16.40 14.35 1.25
CA PHE A 69 -17.13 13.47 2.16
C PHE A 69 -16.86 13.86 3.60
N ARG A 70 -17.91 14.03 4.40
CA ARG A 70 -17.77 14.36 5.82
C ARG A 70 -18.83 13.70 6.67
N ARG A 71 -18.47 13.43 7.92
CA ARG A 71 -19.41 12.97 8.94
C ARG A 71 -20.21 14.16 9.47
N THR A 72 -21.51 13.99 9.64
CA THR A 72 -22.42 14.98 10.24
C THR A 72 -23.04 14.42 11.52
N GLN A 73 -23.86 15.21 12.23
CA GLN A 73 -24.56 14.71 13.43
C GLN A 73 -25.59 13.61 13.11
N GLY A 74 -26.16 13.63 11.91
CA GLY A 74 -27.23 12.72 11.47
C GLY A 74 -26.79 11.66 10.46
N GLY A 75 -25.48 11.44 10.29
CA GLY A 75 -24.95 10.47 9.33
C GLY A 75 -23.76 11.02 8.56
N TRP A 76 -23.88 11.04 7.23
CA TRP A 76 -22.82 11.44 6.32
C TRP A 76 -23.35 12.35 5.22
N GLU A 77 -22.47 13.22 4.74
CA GLU A 77 -22.71 14.10 3.60
C GLU A 77 -21.67 13.83 2.52
N ILE A 78 -22.13 13.70 1.28
CA ILE A 78 -21.29 13.66 0.08
C ILE A 78 -21.64 14.86 -0.81
N THR A 79 -20.62 15.61 -1.23
CA THR A 79 -20.76 16.80 -2.07
C THR A 79 -20.09 16.56 -3.42
N SER A 80 -20.83 16.80 -4.51
CA SER A 80 -20.32 16.69 -5.88
C SER A 80 -19.44 17.89 -6.26
N PRO A 81 -18.65 17.79 -7.34
CA PRO A 81 -17.88 18.92 -7.86
C PRO A 81 -18.76 20.09 -8.36
N SER A 82 -20.02 19.81 -8.68
CA SER A 82 -21.01 20.83 -9.06
C SER A 82 -21.69 21.50 -7.86
N GLY A 83 -21.37 21.09 -6.63
CA GLY A 83 -21.95 21.61 -5.39
C GLY A 83 -23.27 20.96 -4.99
N GLN A 84 -23.66 19.84 -5.63
CA GLN A 84 -24.81 19.06 -5.17
C GLN A 84 -24.44 18.36 -3.87
N GLU A 85 -25.31 18.42 -2.87
CA GLU A 85 -25.11 17.74 -1.58
C GLU A 85 -26.15 16.63 -1.40
N LEU A 86 -25.68 15.44 -1.01
CA LEU A 86 -26.53 14.34 -0.60
C LEU A 86 -26.17 13.93 0.83
N ASN A 87 -27.19 13.84 1.67
CA ASN A 87 -27.06 13.38 3.05
C ASN A 87 -27.67 11.97 3.16
N PHE A 88 -27.04 11.12 3.96
CA PHE A 88 -27.58 9.80 4.26
C PHE A 88 -27.22 9.33 5.67
N ASP A 89 -28.16 8.63 6.29
CA ASP A 89 -27.91 7.83 7.48
C ASP A 89 -27.70 6.37 7.03
N PRO A 90 -26.50 5.80 7.25
CA PRO A 90 -26.20 4.44 6.82
C PRO A 90 -26.99 3.37 7.57
N ASP A 91 -27.60 3.72 8.71
CA ASP A 91 -28.41 2.81 9.51
C ASP A 91 -29.93 2.94 9.20
N ASP A 92 -30.32 3.84 8.28
CA ASP A 92 -31.70 4.02 7.81
C ASP A 92 -31.86 3.56 6.34
N ALA A 93 -32.63 2.48 6.14
CA ALA A 93 -32.88 1.89 4.83
C ALA A 93 -33.59 2.84 3.84
N ASP A 94 -34.50 3.70 4.32
CA ASP A 94 -35.17 4.68 3.46
C ASP A 94 -34.22 5.79 3.04
N SER A 95 -33.31 6.19 3.94
CA SER A 95 -32.20 7.12 3.64
C SER A 95 -31.28 6.57 2.55
N ILE A 96 -30.86 5.30 2.67
CA ILE A 96 -30.04 4.63 1.66
C ILE A 96 -30.77 4.49 0.33
N LYS A 97 -32.05 4.13 0.34
CA LYS A 97 -32.86 4.04 -0.88
C LYS A 97 -32.98 5.39 -1.57
N TYR A 98 -33.18 6.46 -0.82
CA TYR A 98 -33.22 7.82 -1.35
C TYR A 98 -31.88 8.20 -1.99
N LEU A 99 -30.77 8.01 -1.28
CA LEU A 99 -29.42 8.25 -1.79
C LEU A 99 -29.19 7.52 -3.11
N ASN A 100 -29.40 6.21 -3.15
CA ASN A 100 -29.18 5.37 -4.33
C ASN A 100 -30.03 5.82 -5.54
N GLY A 101 -31.23 6.35 -5.31
CA GLY A 101 -32.08 6.93 -6.35
C GLY A 101 -31.53 8.21 -6.98
N GLN A 102 -30.56 8.89 -6.34
CA GLN A 102 -29.93 10.12 -6.85
C GLN A 102 -28.58 9.88 -7.53
N LEU A 103 -27.94 8.72 -7.31
CA LEU A 103 -26.52 8.52 -7.66
C LEU A 103 -26.21 8.60 -9.16
N ASP A 104 -27.14 8.21 -10.03
CA ASP A 104 -26.96 8.29 -11.49
C ASP A 104 -26.70 9.73 -11.97
N ARG A 105 -27.44 10.69 -11.43
CA ARG A 105 -27.24 12.12 -11.72
C ARG A 105 -26.11 12.72 -10.91
N PHE A 106 -25.93 12.26 -9.67
CA PHE A 106 -24.89 12.77 -8.78
C PHE A 106 -23.47 12.51 -9.30
N PHE A 107 -23.27 11.40 -10.02
CA PHE A 107 -22.01 11.02 -10.64
C PHE A 107 -21.93 11.38 -12.14
N ASP A 108 -22.67 12.40 -12.60
CA ASP A 108 -22.67 12.83 -14.01
C ASP A 108 -21.28 13.23 -14.55
N CYS A 109 -20.39 13.70 -13.67
CA CYS A 109 -19.00 14.03 -14.00
C CYS A 109 -18.07 12.81 -14.02
N VAL A 110 -18.57 11.61 -13.73
CA VAL A 110 -17.83 10.36 -13.76
C VAL A 110 -18.29 9.55 -14.97
N GLU A 111 -17.36 9.01 -15.75
CA GLU A 111 -17.70 8.20 -16.92
C GLU A 111 -18.64 7.04 -16.56
N SER A 112 -19.80 6.98 -17.21
CA SER A 112 -20.79 5.92 -16.99
C SER A 112 -20.47 4.66 -17.81
N ASP A 113 -20.55 3.50 -17.15
CA ASP A 113 -20.47 2.18 -17.80
C ASP A 113 -21.88 1.69 -18.24
N GLY A 114 -22.89 2.56 -18.28
CA GLY A 114 -24.29 2.20 -18.54
C GLY A 114 -24.98 1.50 -17.37
N LYS A 115 -24.40 1.58 -16.17
CA LYS A 115 -24.89 0.99 -14.93
C LYS A 115 -25.04 2.07 -13.86
N THR A 116 -26.09 1.96 -13.05
CA THR A 116 -26.37 2.90 -11.97
C THR A 116 -25.57 2.54 -10.71
N PRO A 117 -24.75 3.46 -10.18
CA PRO A 117 -24.00 3.19 -8.96
C PRO A 117 -24.90 2.94 -7.74
N CYS A 118 -24.39 2.21 -6.75
CA CYS A 118 -25.04 2.02 -5.46
C CYS A 118 -24.05 2.23 -4.31
N LEU A 119 -24.49 2.79 -3.19
CA LEU A 119 -23.73 2.76 -1.95
C LEU A 119 -23.74 1.32 -1.40
N ILE A 120 -22.56 0.84 -1.02
CA ILE A 120 -22.36 -0.41 -0.30
C ILE A 120 -21.68 -0.06 1.02
N ASP A 121 -22.25 -0.54 2.13
CA ASP A 121 -21.73 -0.34 3.47
C ASP A 121 -21.19 -1.66 4.03
N ARG A 122 -19.96 -1.63 4.54
CA ARG A 122 -19.37 -2.68 5.36
C ARG A 122 -19.11 -2.15 6.76
N ASN A 123 -20.20 -2.01 7.50
CA ASN A 123 -20.12 -1.67 8.91
C ASN A 123 -19.36 -2.78 9.67
N PRO A 124 -18.29 -2.46 10.41
CA PRO A 124 -17.53 -3.44 11.19
C PRO A 124 -18.39 -4.23 12.19
N ASP A 125 -19.53 -3.69 12.64
CA ASP A 125 -20.45 -4.40 13.55
C ASP A 125 -21.33 -5.45 12.83
N ARG A 126 -21.35 -5.47 11.49
CA ARG A 126 -22.30 -6.27 10.69
C ARG A 126 -21.65 -7.13 9.59
N GLY A 127 -20.33 -7.07 9.38
CA GLY A 127 -19.73 -7.75 8.24
C GLY A 127 -18.19 -7.74 8.20
N PRO A 128 -17.60 -8.29 7.12
CA PRO A 128 -16.14 -8.44 6.99
C PRO A 128 -15.42 -7.09 7.01
N LYS A 129 -14.07 -7.14 7.08
CA LYS A 129 -13.19 -5.97 6.94
C LYS A 129 -13.67 -5.03 5.81
N GLY A 130 -13.46 -3.72 5.97
CA GLY A 130 -13.88 -2.70 5.00
C GLY A 130 -13.46 -2.99 3.55
N HIS A 131 -13.80 -2.12 2.59
CA HIS A 131 -13.53 -2.33 1.16
C HIS A 131 -12.04 -2.21 0.77
N TRP A 132 -11.21 -3.07 1.34
CA TRP A 132 -9.79 -3.24 1.10
C TRP A 132 -9.51 -4.04 -0.16
N ASP A 133 -8.29 -3.90 -0.67
CA ASP A 133 -7.87 -4.60 -1.90
C ASP A 133 -7.61 -6.10 -1.64
N PHE A 134 -7.36 -6.47 -0.38
CA PHE A 134 -7.15 -7.84 0.07
C PHE A 134 -7.99 -8.11 1.33
N PRO A 135 -8.47 -9.36 1.52
CA PRO A 135 -9.32 -9.72 2.67
C PRO A 135 -8.55 -9.80 4.01
N ASP A 136 -7.23 -9.88 3.97
CA ASP A 136 -6.33 -10.09 5.13
C ASP A 136 -5.54 -8.84 5.53
N THR A 137 -5.86 -7.67 4.96
CA THR A 137 -5.19 -6.39 5.23
C THR A 137 -6.17 -5.31 5.64
N GLU A 138 -5.76 -4.44 6.56
CA GLU A 138 -6.57 -3.31 7.03
C GLU A 138 -5.76 -2.02 7.28
N LEU A 139 -4.49 -2.02 6.89
CA LEU A 139 -3.62 -0.85 6.95
C LEU A 139 -2.68 -0.84 5.75
N LEU A 140 -2.44 0.35 5.20
CA LEU A 140 -1.31 0.62 4.33
C LEU A 140 -0.35 1.58 5.04
N ILE A 141 0.92 1.20 5.11
CA ILE A 141 2.00 1.99 5.68
C ILE A 141 2.89 2.49 4.55
N VAL A 142 3.23 3.78 4.56
CA VAL A 142 4.15 4.40 3.60
C VAL A 142 5.27 5.12 4.35
N ASN A 143 6.50 4.92 3.88
CA ASN A 143 7.67 5.62 4.37
C ASN A 143 7.87 6.94 3.61
N LEU A 144 7.87 8.06 4.32
CA LEU A 144 8.06 9.38 3.73
C LEU A 144 9.47 9.57 3.16
N ALA A 145 10.47 8.85 3.67
CA ALA A 145 11.80 8.86 3.06
C ALA A 145 11.78 8.30 1.64
N THR A 146 10.98 7.27 1.37
CA THR A 146 10.81 6.70 0.02
C THR A 146 10.06 7.66 -0.90
N VAL A 147 9.07 8.41 -0.39
CA VAL A 147 8.42 9.48 -1.18
C VAL A 147 9.46 10.53 -1.59
N ARG A 148 10.28 11.02 -0.65
CA ARG A 148 11.33 12.01 -0.93
C ARG A 148 12.39 11.49 -1.91
N GLU A 149 12.69 10.19 -1.88
CA GLU A 149 13.59 9.57 -2.83
C GLU A 149 13.00 9.53 -4.25
N LEU A 150 11.71 9.22 -4.39
CA LEU A 150 11.02 9.31 -5.68
C LEU A 150 10.97 10.75 -6.21
N GLU A 151 10.69 11.74 -5.34
CA GLU A 151 10.72 13.16 -5.72
C GLU A 151 12.12 13.57 -6.24
N ARG A 152 13.17 13.16 -5.52
CA ARG A 152 14.56 13.46 -5.89
C ARG A 152 14.93 12.81 -7.22
N HIS A 153 14.51 11.57 -7.44
CA HIS A 153 14.82 10.80 -8.64
C HIS A 153 14.14 11.37 -9.88
N TRP A 154 12.83 11.62 -9.82
CA TRP A 154 12.07 12.11 -10.96
C TRP A 154 12.09 13.63 -11.11
N GLY A 155 12.63 14.36 -10.13
CA GLY A 155 12.67 15.83 -10.16
C GLY A 155 11.28 16.47 -10.07
N ILE A 156 10.30 15.77 -9.50
CA ILE A 156 8.90 16.22 -9.36
C ILE A 156 8.48 16.22 -7.90
N LYS A 157 7.42 16.96 -7.58
CA LYS A 157 6.75 16.88 -6.29
C LYS A 157 5.68 15.81 -6.29
N ILE A 158 5.64 15.01 -5.23
CA ILE A 158 4.72 13.89 -5.08
C ILE A 158 3.96 14.07 -3.78
N ASP A 159 2.65 14.26 -3.90
CA ASP A 159 1.77 14.29 -2.75
C ASP A 159 1.58 12.86 -2.18
N PRO A 160 1.95 12.59 -0.91
CA PRO A 160 1.77 11.27 -0.29
C PRO A 160 0.32 10.75 -0.28
N ARG A 161 -0.69 11.64 -0.35
CA ARG A 161 -2.11 11.26 -0.39
C ARG A 161 -2.47 10.42 -1.61
N ARG A 162 -1.66 10.49 -2.68
CA ARG A 162 -1.76 9.60 -3.87
C ARG A 162 -1.71 8.12 -3.50
N PHE A 163 -0.92 7.77 -2.48
CA PHE A 163 -0.74 6.38 -2.07
C PHE A 163 -1.88 5.87 -1.18
N ARG A 164 -2.68 6.78 -0.61
CA ARG A 164 -3.81 6.46 0.28
C ARG A 164 -3.42 5.60 1.48
N ALA A 165 -2.25 5.91 2.05
CA ALA A 165 -1.72 5.25 3.23
C ALA A 165 -2.49 5.70 4.48
N ASN A 166 -2.70 4.77 5.40
CA ASN A 166 -3.32 5.05 6.69
C ASN A 166 -2.30 5.51 7.71
N LEU A 167 -1.08 4.97 7.62
CA LEU A 167 0.04 5.33 8.48
C LEU A 167 1.19 5.82 7.61
N LEU A 168 1.61 7.07 7.82
CA LEU A 168 2.83 7.61 7.25
C LEU A 168 3.92 7.51 8.31
N ILE A 169 5.03 6.87 7.99
CA ILE A 169 6.18 6.72 8.90
C ILE A 169 7.40 7.47 8.36
N ASP A 170 8.29 7.84 9.28
CA ASP A 170 9.58 8.45 8.97
C ASP A 170 10.66 7.98 9.96
N GLY A 171 11.91 8.43 9.77
CA GLY A 171 13.08 7.98 10.54
C GLY A 171 13.58 6.60 10.10
N LEU A 172 13.27 6.19 8.87
CA LEU A 172 13.75 4.97 8.22
C LEU A 172 14.36 5.37 6.85
N PRO A 173 15.50 4.81 6.42
CA PRO A 173 16.03 5.07 5.08
C PRO A 173 14.98 4.77 4.00
N ALA A 174 15.08 5.44 2.85
CA ALA A 174 14.23 5.14 1.70
C ALA A 174 14.30 3.64 1.38
N TRP A 175 13.15 3.06 1.06
CA TRP A 175 12.94 1.65 0.71
C TRP A 175 13.12 0.62 1.83
N ALA A 176 13.68 1.00 2.98
CA ALA A 176 13.90 0.06 4.08
C ALA A 176 12.58 -0.41 4.75
N GLU A 177 11.42 0.16 4.40
CA GLU A 177 10.11 -0.38 4.81
C GLU A 177 9.86 -1.78 4.28
N PHE A 178 10.48 -2.18 3.17
CA PHE A 178 10.43 -3.55 2.68
C PHE A 178 11.21 -4.51 3.57
N GLY A 179 12.03 -4.03 4.51
CA GLY A 179 12.61 -4.89 5.53
C GLY A 179 11.71 -5.14 6.75
N LEU A 180 10.53 -4.52 6.79
CA LEU A 180 9.63 -4.61 7.93
C LEU A 180 8.62 -5.76 7.82
N TYR A 181 8.31 -6.23 6.61
CA TYR A 181 7.32 -7.31 6.46
C TYR A 181 7.82 -8.62 7.08
N GLY A 182 6.88 -9.45 7.52
CA GLY A 182 7.17 -10.71 8.21
C GLY A 182 7.50 -10.56 9.69
N ALA A 183 7.25 -9.39 10.28
CA ALA A 183 7.45 -9.16 11.71
C ALA A 183 6.29 -8.39 12.35
N GLU A 184 6.25 -8.45 13.68
CA GLU A 184 5.34 -7.69 14.51
C GLU A 184 5.97 -6.40 15.04
N PHE A 185 5.13 -5.37 15.18
CA PHE A 185 5.52 -4.06 15.65
C PHE A 185 4.53 -3.53 16.68
N GLY A 186 5.03 -2.85 17.71
CA GLY A 186 4.24 -2.00 18.59
C GLY A 186 4.16 -0.59 18.02
N LEU A 187 2.98 0.03 18.17
CA LEU A 187 2.73 1.44 17.85
C LEU A 187 1.75 2.00 18.87
N GLY A 188 2.17 2.92 19.72
CA GLY A 188 1.36 3.38 20.85
C GLY A 188 0.92 2.19 21.72
N ALA A 189 -0.38 2.06 21.97
CA ALA A 189 -0.97 0.91 22.67
C ALA A 189 -1.36 -0.27 21.75
N ALA A 190 -1.22 -0.11 20.44
CA ALA A 190 -1.57 -1.12 19.44
C ALA A 190 -0.39 -2.03 19.08
N LYS A 191 -0.71 -3.20 18.50
CA LYS A 191 0.26 -4.08 17.85
C LYS A 191 -0.17 -4.41 16.43
N LEU A 192 0.80 -4.51 15.54
CA LEU A 192 0.61 -4.68 14.11
C LEU A 192 1.49 -5.83 13.61
N SER A 193 0.99 -6.61 12.65
CA SER A 193 1.83 -7.46 11.80
C SER A 193 1.99 -6.78 10.44
N ILE A 194 3.23 -6.56 10.00
CA ILE A 194 3.49 -6.07 8.64
C ILE A 194 3.61 -7.29 7.72
N LEU A 195 2.74 -7.37 6.71
CA LEU A 195 2.50 -8.60 5.97
C LEU A 195 3.31 -8.67 4.68
N ARG A 196 3.17 -7.67 3.80
CA ARG A 196 3.75 -7.70 2.45
C ARG A 196 3.83 -6.33 1.78
N PRO A 197 4.69 -6.15 0.76
CA PRO A 197 4.71 -4.95 -0.06
C PRO A 197 3.40 -4.71 -0.80
N ALA A 198 3.00 -3.44 -0.95
CA ALA A 198 1.80 -3.06 -1.66
C ALA A 198 2.08 -2.82 -3.14
N ARG A 199 1.56 -3.70 -4.02
CA ARG A 199 1.62 -3.47 -5.47
C ARG A 199 0.69 -2.32 -5.85
N ARG A 200 1.23 -1.30 -6.51
CA ARG A 200 0.49 -0.10 -6.89
C ARG A 200 -0.27 -0.32 -8.19
N CYS A 201 -1.44 0.30 -8.27
CA CYS A 201 -2.30 0.36 -9.44
C CYS A 201 -2.32 1.79 -10.01
N PRO A 202 -2.94 2.03 -11.18
CA PRO A 202 -2.99 3.36 -11.80
C PRO A 202 -3.67 4.45 -10.95
N ALA A 203 -4.29 4.11 -9.82
CA ALA A 203 -4.92 5.09 -8.94
C ALA A 203 -3.92 6.13 -8.39
N ILE A 204 -2.64 5.78 -8.26
CA ILE A 204 -1.61 6.71 -7.73
C ILE A 204 -1.24 7.83 -8.73
N SER A 205 -1.69 7.71 -9.98
CA SER A 205 -1.51 8.71 -11.03
C SER A 205 -2.47 9.90 -10.94
N VAL A 206 -3.46 9.85 -10.04
CA VAL A 206 -4.48 10.89 -9.89
C VAL A 206 -4.04 11.87 -8.82
N ASP A 207 -4.05 13.16 -9.13
CA ASP A 207 -3.76 14.22 -8.18
C ASP A 207 -4.84 14.29 -7.09
N PRO A 208 -4.47 14.29 -5.80
CA PRO A 208 -5.42 14.25 -4.70
C PRO A 208 -6.17 15.56 -4.48
N THR A 209 -5.73 16.66 -5.08
CA THR A 209 -6.36 17.98 -4.99
C THR A 209 -7.25 18.25 -6.19
N THR A 210 -6.75 17.99 -7.41
CA THR A 210 -7.52 18.27 -8.63
C THR A 210 -8.36 17.09 -9.07
N GLY A 211 -8.05 15.85 -8.68
CA GLY A 211 -8.72 14.64 -9.16
C GLY A 211 -8.44 14.29 -10.62
N GLU A 212 -7.43 14.91 -11.23
CA GLU A 212 -6.99 14.68 -12.61
C GLU A 212 -5.78 13.75 -12.65
N ARG A 213 -5.63 13.00 -13.75
CA ARG A 213 -4.49 12.12 -13.95
C ARG A 213 -3.32 12.89 -14.55
N ASP A 214 -2.22 12.99 -13.83
CA ASP A 214 -1.11 13.88 -14.16
C ASP A 214 0.28 13.23 -14.10
N LEU A 215 0.44 12.15 -13.33
CA LEU A 215 1.73 11.47 -13.15
C LEU A 215 1.65 9.99 -13.53
N ALA A 216 2.68 9.43 -14.16
CA ALA A 216 2.73 8.02 -14.54
C ALA A 216 3.34 7.10 -13.46
N LEU A 217 3.26 7.49 -12.18
CA LEU A 217 4.02 6.91 -11.06
C LEU A 217 4.07 5.37 -11.01
N GLN A 218 2.98 4.69 -11.38
CA GLN A 218 2.97 3.23 -11.39
C GLN A 218 3.93 2.65 -12.45
N ASN A 219 3.92 3.21 -13.66
CA ASN A 219 4.79 2.79 -14.76
C ASN A 219 6.23 3.21 -14.43
N ASP A 220 6.42 4.44 -13.96
CA ASP A 220 7.74 4.96 -13.60
C ASP A 220 8.42 4.09 -12.51
N LEU A 221 7.65 3.58 -11.53
CA LEU A 221 8.15 2.59 -10.57
C LEU A 221 8.68 1.32 -11.26
N VAL A 222 7.94 0.79 -12.23
CA VAL A 222 8.33 -0.44 -12.95
C VAL A 222 9.54 -0.20 -13.85
N ASP A 223 9.55 0.92 -14.57
CA ASP A 223 10.58 1.23 -15.55
C ASP A 223 11.92 1.53 -14.88
N ASP A 224 11.90 2.30 -13.78
CA ASP A 224 13.13 2.76 -13.12
C ASP A 224 13.59 1.82 -11.99
N PHE A 225 12.66 1.20 -11.26
CA PHE A 225 12.97 0.33 -10.12
C PHE A 225 12.69 -1.15 -10.39
N GLY A 226 12.30 -1.51 -11.61
CA GLY A 226 12.08 -2.90 -12.02
C GLY A 226 10.90 -3.60 -11.33
N HIS A 227 10.06 -2.87 -10.58
CA HIS A 227 8.93 -3.43 -9.85
C HIS A 227 7.83 -2.40 -9.56
N GLY A 228 6.59 -2.85 -9.37
CA GLY A 228 5.45 -1.96 -9.11
C GLY A 228 5.05 -1.82 -7.63
N PHE A 229 5.95 -2.05 -6.67
CA PHE A 229 5.64 -2.03 -5.23
C PHE A 229 6.03 -0.70 -4.57
N PHE A 230 5.17 -0.21 -3.66
CA PHE A 230 5.43 0.97 -2.85
C PHE A 230 4.60 0.94 -1.56
N GLY A 231 5.26 1.09 -0.41
CA GLY A 231 4.64 0.89 0.90
C GLY A 231 4.36 -0.58 1.24
N VAL A 232 3.88 -0.85 2.45
CA VAL A 232 3.62 -2.20 2.96
C VAL A 232 2.22 -2.29 3.57
N TYR A 233 1.56 -3.43 3.33
CA TYR A 233 0.31 -3.76 4.00
C TYR A 233 0.58 -4.31 5.39
N ALA A 234 -0.30 -3.97 6.32
CA ALA A 234 -0.29 -4.45 7.68
C ALA A 234 -1.70 -4.83 8.16
N ARG A 235 -1.74 -5.60 9.25
CA ARG A 235 -2.94 -5.91 10.01
C ARG A 235 -2.75 -5.56 11.47
N VAL A 236 -3.83 -5.22 12.17
CA VAL A 236 -3.82 -4.90 13.61
C VAL A 236 -3.99 -6.19 14.39
N THR A 237 -2.96 -6.61 15.13
CA THR A 237 -2.96 -7.80 15.98
C THR A 237 -3.28 -7.50 17.44
N GLN A 238 -3.39 -6.23 17.82
CA GLN A 238 -3.93 -5.81 19.12
C GLN A 238 -4.50 -4.40 18.99
N SER A 239 -5.76 -4.21 19.38
CA SER A 239 -6.37 -2.88 19.42
C SER A 239 -5.63 -1.98 20.40
N GLY A 240 -5.60 -0.68 20.11
CA GLY A 240 -5.01 0.31 21.00
C GLY A 240 -4.96 1.71 20.39
N ASP A 241 -4.86 2.69 21.25
CA ASP A 241 -4.73 4.09 20.85
C ASP A 241 -3.35 4.38 20.27
N ILE A 242 -3.34 5.17 19.21
CA ILE A 242 -2.15 5.71 18.57
C ILE A 242 -2.28 7.22 18.37
N VAL A 243 -1.16 7.93 18.42
CA VAL A 243 -1.06 9.36 18.13
C VAL A 243 0.13 9.63 17.21
N VAL A 244 0.00 10.63 16.34
CA VAL A 244 1.15 11.11 15.54
C VAL A 244 2.31 11.44 16.49
N GLY A 245 3.50 10.94 16.16
CA GLY A 245 4.70 11.01 17.00
C GLY A 245 5.04 9.70 17.71
N ASP A 246 4.11 8.74 17.81
CA ASP A 246 4.39 7.44 18.42
C ASP A 246 5.52 6.70 17.69
N ASP A 247 6.37 6.03 18.46
CA ASP A 247 7.40 5.16 17.91
C ASP A 247 6.78 3.87 17.35
N LEU A 248 7.22 3.48 16.16
CA LEU A 248 6.95 2.16 15.59
C LEU A 248 8.18 1.29 15.85
N GLN A 249 8.04 0.28 16.71
CA GLN A 249 9.15 -0.54 17.19
C GLN A 249 8.89 -2.02 16.96
N ARG A 250 9.89 -2.74 16.45
CA ARG A 250 9.79 -4.19 16.26
C ARG A 250 9.64 -4.87 17.62
N THR A 251 8.72 -5.83 17.74
CA THR A 251 8.58 -6.64 18.94
C THR A 251 9.51 -7.85 18.89
N ASN A 252 9.77 -8.48 20.04
CA ASN A 252 10.58 -9.70 20.13
C ASN A 252 9.81 -10.98 19.72
N GLY A 253 8.77 -10.84 18.89
CA GLY A 253 7.99 -11.96 18.38
C GLY A 253 8.74 -12.76 17.32
N SER A 254 8.33 -14.00 17.11
CA SER A 254 8.79 -14.82 15.98
C SER A 254 8.43 -14.16 14.66
N ALA A 255 9.22 -14.42 13.62
CA ALA A 255 8.86 -14.04 12.26
C ALA A 255 7.54 -14.72 11.84
N LEU A 256 6.74 -14.03 11.04
CA LEU A 256 5.51 -14.57 10.47
C LEU A 256 5.82 -15.64 9.43
N ALA A 257 5.02 -16.71 9.40
CA ALA A 257 5.10 -17.68 8.32
C ALA A 257 4.62 -17.06 6.99
N ILE A 258 5.09 -17.60 5.86
CA ILE A 258 4.67 -17.14 4.52
C ILE A 258 3.14 -17.19 4.35
N SER A 259 2.50 -18.24 4.89
CA SER A 259 1.04 -18.41 4.86
C SER A 259 0.28 -17.32 5.63
N GLU A 260 0.92 -16.62 6.56
CA GLU A 260 0.31 -15.51 7.30
C GLU A 260 0.49 -14.16 6.60
N MET A 261 1.44 -14.08 5.66
CA MET A 261 1.78 -12.87 4.91
C MET A 261 1.11 -12.81 3.53
N THR A 262 0.57 -13.93 3.05
CA THR A 262 -0.01 -14.05 1.70
C THR A 262 -1.50 -14.43 1.74
N CYS A 263 -2.20 -14.18 0.64
CA CYS A 263 -3.54 -14.71 0.37
C CYS A 263 -3.64 -15.09 -1.11
N GLU A 264 -4.68 -15.82 -1.50
CA GLU A 264 -4.80 -16.42 -2.85
C GLU A 264 -4.63 -15.40 -4.00
N ILE A 265 -5.11 -14.17 -3.79
CA ILE A 265 -5.07 -13.10 -4.79
C ILE A 265 -3.87 -12.17 -4.65
N ALA A 266 -3.01 -12.38 -3.64
CA ALA A 266 -1.83 -11.55 -3.41
C ALA A 266 -0.77 -11.78 -4.50
N PRO A 267 0.02 -10.74 -4.87
CA PRO A 267 1.16 -10.93 -5.75
C PRO A 267 2.10 -12.00 -5.18
N SER A 268 2.62 -12.87 -6.05
CA SER A 268 3.59 -13.89 -5.66
C SER A 268 4.72 -13.27 -4.84
N ILE A 269 5.08 -13.94 -3.75
CA ILE A 269 6.18 -13.55 -2.88
C ILE A 269 7.52 -13.50 -3.62
N THR A 270 7.63 -14.22 -4.74
CA THR A 270 8.77 -14.17 -5.65
C THR A 270 8.90 -12.84 -6.42
N LEU A 271 7.94 -11.94 -6.31
CA LEU A 271 8.02 -10.62 -6.95
C LEU A 271 8.35 -9.52 -5.95
N TRP A 272 8.36 -9.83 -4.64
CA TRP A 272 8.46 -8.82 -3.61
C TRP A 272 9.90 -8.27 -3.52
N PRO A 273 10.07 -6.93 -3.49
CA PRO A 273 11.38 -6.33 -3.28
C PRO A 273 11.91 -6.68 -1.89
N LYS A 274 13.20 -7.03 -1.82
CA LYS A 274 13.90 -7.33 -0.57
C LYS A 274 14.87 -6.20 -0.26
N ALA A 275 14.77 -5.62 0.93
CA ALA A 275 15.72 -4.61 1.40
C ALA A 275 16.96 -5.30 2.00
N ALA A 276 18.15 -4.85 1.61
CA ALA A 276 19.39 -5.38 2.15
C ALA A 276 20.40 -4.25 2.42
N LEU A 277 21.22 -4.45 3.44
CA LEU A 277 22.45 -3.70 3.65
C LEU A 277 23.52 -4.26 2.72
N VAL A 278 24.40 -3.40 2.19
CA VAL A 278 25.53 -3.86 1.36
C VAL A 278 26.87 -3.61 2.01
N GLU A 279 27.73 -4.63 1.95
CA GLU A 279 29.12 -4.60 2.38
C GLU A 279 30.04 -5.07 1.24
N SER A 280 31.19 -4.42 1.08
CA SER A 280 32.21 -4.84 0.12
C SER A 280 33.02 -6.01 0.67
N THR A 281 33.33 -6.99 -0.18
CA THR A 281 34.22 -8.11 0.20
C THR A 281 35.65 -7.87 -0.29
N ASP A 282 36.61 -8.66 0.22
CA ASP A 282 38.00 -8.68 -0.27
C ASP A 282 38.13 -9.22 -1.71
N VAL A 283 37.06 -9.81 -2.26
CA VAL A 283 37.03 -10.35 -3.63
C VAL A 283 36.51 -9.26 -4.58
N PRO A 284 37.24 -8.92 -5.66
CA PRO A 284 36.77 -7.96 -6.65
C PRO A 284 35.39 -8.29 -7.21
N ASP A 285 34.55 -7.27 -7.40
CA ASP A 285 33.19 -7.37 -7.95
C ASP A 285 32.23 -8.29 -7.15
N THR A 286 32.58 -8.60 -5.90
CA THR A 286 31.78 -9.44 -5.01
C THR A 286 31.33 -8.63 -3.79
N PHE A 287 30.05 -8.70 -3.49
CA PHE A 287 29.41 -7.92 -2.45
C PHE A 287 28.55 -8.83 -1.58
N GLU A 288 28.57 -8.56 -0.28
CA GLU A 288 27.74 -9.25 0.69
C GLU A 288 26.53 -8.39 1.02
N PHE A 289 25.36 -9.00 1.00
CA PHE A 289 24.10 -8.33 1.26
C PHE A 289 23.44 -8.96 2.48
N THR A 290 23.32 -8.19 3.56
CA THR A 290 22.63 -8.61 4.77
C THR A 290 21.19 -8.14 4.71
N SER A 291 20.23 -9.05 4.83
CA SER A 291 18.83 -8.66 4.79
C SER A 291 18.45 -7.76 5.94
N ILE A 292 17.69 -6.72 5.63
CA ILE A 292 16.94 -5.98 6.63
C ILE A 292 15.65 -6.78 6.82
N GLY A 293 15.55 -7.57 7.89
CA GLY A 293 14.40 -8.45 8.11
C GLY A 293 14.60 -9.87 7.56
N SER A 294 13.51 -10.63 7.35
CA SER A 294 13.58 -12.04 6.98
C SER A 294 13.94 -12.24 5.50
N LEU A 295 15.07 -12.90 5.23
CA LEU A 295 15.49 -13.33 3.90
C LEU A 295 14.91 -14.70 3.52
N ALA A 296 13.99 -15.27 4.33
CA ALA A 296 13.47 -16.65 4.29
C ALA A 296 12.87 -17.13 2.95
N LEU A 297 12.96 -16.32 1.91
CA LEU A 297 12.65 -16.60 0.52
C LEU A 297 13.87 -17.00 -0.30
N ALA A 298 14.98 -17.32 0.35
CA ALA A 298 16.17 -17.92 -0.26
C ALA A 298 16.24 -19.44 -0.05
N GLU A 299 15.24 -20.05 0.61
CA GLU A 299 15.22 -21.51 0.72
C GLU A 299 14.80 -22.17 -0.61
N ALA A 300 15.70 -23.06 -1.04
CA ALA A 300 15.57 -24.11 -2.04
C ALA A 300 15.64 -23.74 -3.53
N GLY A 301 16.87 -23.75 -4.05
CA GLY A 301 17.17 -24.45 -5.30
C GLY A 301 17.25 -23.60 -6.56
N THR A 302 18.46 -23.54 -7.13
CA THR A 302 18.87 -22.96 -8.41
C THR A 302 19.17 -21.44 -8.40
N PHE A 303 20.46 -21.11 -8.57
CA PHE A 303 20.98 -19.75 -8.64
C PHE A 303 20.57 -19.08 -9.97
N GLY A 304 19.94 -17.91 -9.88
CA GLY A 304 19.49 -17.10 -11.02
C GLY A 304 20.16 -15.71 -11.07
N ARG A 305 19.82 -14.91 -12.09
CA ARG A 305 20.19 -13.50 -12.18
C ARG A 305 19.18 -12.65 -11.40
N MET A 306 19.64 -11.66 -10.65
CA MET A 306 18.81 -10.65 -10.01
C MET A 306 19.20 -9.23 -10.39
N LYS A 307 18.31 -8.29 -10.12
CA LYS A 307 18.57 -6.85 -10.18
C LYS A 307 18.90 -6.34 -8.78
N VAL A 308 20.06 -5.73 -8.64
CA VAL A 308 20.46 -4.96 -7.47
C VAL A 308 20.25 -3.49 -7.80
N HIS A 309 19.37 -2.85 -7.03
CA HIS A 309 19.04 -1.44 -7.13
C HIS A 309 19.85 -0.69 -6.08
N LEU A 310 20.95 -0.10 -6.50
CA LEU A 310 21.86 0.64 -5.64
C LEU A 310 21.43 2.08 -5.42
N LYS A 311 20.82 2.60 -6.47
CA LYS A 311 20.23 3.93 -6.61
C LYS A 311 19.11 3.80 -7.64
N PRO A 312 18.18 4.75 -7.68
CA PRO A 312 17.18 4.80 -8.73
C PRO A 312 17.72 4.72 -10.17
N ASP A 313 18.96 5.16 -10.41
CA ASP A 313 19.64 5.19 -11.72
C ASP A 313 20.61 4.02 -11.96
N VAL A 314 20.83 3.16 -10.96
CA VAL A 314 21.82 2.06 -11.03
C VAL A 314 21.16 0.74 -10.69
N THR A 315 20.65 0.08 -11.73
CA THR A 315 20.23 -1.32 -11.71
C THR A 315 21.35 -2.20 -12.25
N LEU A 316 21.88 -3.09 -11.42
CA LEU A 316 22.93 -4.04 -11.83
C LEU A 316 22.39 -5.47 -11.88
N ASN A 317 22.79 -6.20 -12.92
CA ASN A 317 22.58 -7.65 -12.93
C ASN A 317 23.62 -8.30 -12.00
N ALA A 318 23.14 -9.15 -11.09
CA ALA A 318 23.98 -9.90 -10.18
C ALA A 318 23.66 -11.39 -10.21
N GLU A 319 24.69 -12.22 -10.02
CA GLU A 319 24.60 -13.65 -9.84
C GLU A 319 24.64 -13.97 -8.35
N ILE A 320 23.73 -14.83 -7.89
CA ILE A 320 23.76 -15.33 -6.51
C ILE A 320 24.91 -16.32 -6.37
N VAL A 321 25.86 -16.01 -5.49
CA VAL A 321 27.01 -16.88 -5.17
C VAL A 321 26.70 -17.74 -3.95
N HIS A 322 26.04 -17.16 -2.95
CA HIS A 322 25.64 -17.83 -1.73
C HIS A 322 24.34 -17.22 -1.20
N ALA A 323 23.54 -18.04 -0.52
CA ALA A 323 22.33 -17.57 0.14
C ALA A 323 22.09 -18.36 1.43
N SER A 324 21.72 -17.65 2.48
CA SER A 324 21.27 -18.16 3.77
C SER A 324 19.96 -17.45 4.18
N SER A 325 19.46 -17.75 5.38
CA SER A 325 18.27 -17.11 5.94
C SER A 325 18.45 -15.62 6.27
N GLU A 326 19.69 -15.14 6.37
CA GLU A 326 20.03 -13.79 6.83
C GLU A 326 20.96 -13.03 5.87
N CYS A 327 21.70 -13.76 5.03
CA CYS A 327 22.71 -13.20 4.15
C CYS A 327 22.57 -13.73 2.72
N LEU A 328 22.87 -12.86 1.76
CA LEU A 328 22.94 -13.17 0.36
C LEU A 328 24.26 -12.61 -0.18
N THR A 329 25.12 -13.46 -0.73
CA THR A 329 26.35 -13.03 -1.38
C THR A 329 26.12 -12.97 -2.88
N LEU A 330 26.37 -11.81 -3.48
CA LEU A 330 26.19 -11.59 -4.90
C LEU A 330 27.49 -11.24 -5.59
N ARG A 331 27.64 -11.74 -6.81
CA ARG A 331 28.68 -11.31 -7.75
C ARG A 331 28.06 -10.43 -8.81
N ILE A 332 28.62 -9.25 -8.99
CA ILE A 332 28.17 -8.27 -9.98
C ILE A 332 29.10 -8.37 -11.21
N ALA A 333 28.57 -8.13 -12.40
CA ALA A 333 29.37 -8.21 -13.62
C ALA A 333 30.50 -7.16 -13.64
N ARG A 334 31.70 -7.58 -14.08
CA ARG A 334 32.91 -6.74 -14.19
C ARG A 334 32.65 -5.42 -14.90
N GLY A 335 33.13 -4.32 -14.32
CA GLY A 335 33.08 -2.97 -14.92
C GLY A 335 31.86 -2.13 -14.52
N ALA A 336 30.95 -2.66 -13.71
CA ALA A 336 29.92 -1.86 -13.07
C ALA A 336 30.54 -1.04 -11.92
N ALA A 337 30.49 0.28 -12.00
CA ALA A 337 30.91 1.14 -10.90
C ALA A 337 29.92 0.99 -9.72
N PHE A 338 30.25 0.14 -8.75
CA PHE A 338 29.48 -0.01 -7.52
C PHE A 338 29.88 1.09 -6.54
N ASN A 339 29.04 2.11 -6.39
CA ASN A 339 29.23 3.15 -5.37
C ASN A 339 27.88 3.46 -4.73
N ALA A 340 27.50 2.67 -3.73
CA ALA A 340 26.27 2.85 -2.99
C ALA A 340 26.39 4.11 -2.11
N SER A 341 25.58 5.14 -2.40
CA SER A 341 25.52 6.35 -1.56
C SER A 341 24.66 6.16 -0.31
N SER A 342 23.86 5.08 -0.28
CA SER A 342 23.10 4.60 0.87
C SER A 342 23.52 3.17 1.20
N ASN A 343 23.55 2.83 2.48
CA ASN A 343 23.85 1.46 2.90
C ASN A 343 22.71 0.49 2.57
N VAL A 344 21.51 0.98 2.24
CA VAL A 344 20.35 0.16 1.87
C VAL A 344 20.24 0.09 0.35
N VAL A 345 20.07 -1.13 -0.15
CA VAL A 345 19.79 -1.45 -1.56
C VAL A 345 18.49 -2.24 -1.65
N LEU A 346 17.86 -2.23 -2.82
CA LEU A 346 16.75 -3.14 -3.13
C LEU A 346 17.19 -4.26 -4.05
N LEU A 347 16.76 -5.47 -3.72
CA LEU A 347 16.95 -6.64 -4.55
C LEU A 347 15.60 -7.01 -5.16
N SER A 348 15.55 -7.09 -6.50
CA SER A 348 14.34 -7.50 -7.22
C SER A 348 14.69 -8.30 -8.48
N GLY A 349 13.67 -8.85 -9.13
CA GLY A 349 13.81 -9.69 -10.32
C GLY A 349 13.06 -11.01 -10.13
N PRO A 350 12.77 -11.73 -11.22
CA PRO A 350 12.14 -13.03 -11.09
C PRO A 350 13.08 -13.97 -10.32
N PHE A 351 12.63 -14.53 -9.20
CA PHE A 351 13.13 -15.85 -8.75
C PHE A 351 12.58 -16.89 -9.74
N THR A 352 12.95 -16.80 -11.02
CA THR A 352 12.59 -17.82 -11.99
C THR A 352 13.38 -19.07 -11.63
N ILE A 353 12.67 -20.03 -11.05
CA ILE A 353 12.84 -21.44 -11.39
C ILE A 353 12.90 -21.46 -12.91
N ARG A 354 14.06 -21.80 -13.47
CA ARG A 354 14.09 -22.26 -14.85
C ARG A 354 13.44 -23.64 -14.84
N ASP A 355 12.14 -23.70 -15.10
CA ASP A 355 11.61 -24.91 -15.72
C ASP A 355 12.13 -24.93 -17.16
N VAL A 356 12.91 -25.96 -17.45
CA VAL A 356 13.23 -26.41 -18.82
C VAL A 356 11.99 -27.09 -19.39
#